data_AF-A0A955TIR3-F1
#
_entry.id   AF-A0A955TIR3-F1
#
_cell.length_a   1.000
_cell.length_b   1.000
_cell.length_c   1.000
_cell.angle_alpha   90.00
_cell.angle_beta   90.00
_cell.angle_gamma   90.00
#
_symmetry.space_group_name_H-M   'P 1'
#
loop_
_entity.id
_entity.type
_entity.pdbx_description
1 polymer ?
#
loop_
_entity_poly.entity_id
_entity_poly.type
_entity_poly.pdbx_seq_one_letter_code
_entity_poly.pdbx_strand_id
1 'polypeptide(L)'
;MEATIAVQSELIVEKELQSLKKYAENKGFEIFNLNSLTFVAKNLCAKGGDRYSLIVECDDYPNLPPIFRWCNGETLEFEGIKDVPKGDGGYFHSSRTPCAPWNRNSYKQFQGNGPHGDWQMVGWQNNPKTGQCTTIPRMILKMCAELQSERYKGRSG
;
A
#
# COMPACT_ATOMS: atom_id res chain seq x y z
N MET A 1 23.11 -26.60 -4.08
CA MET A 1 22.39 -25.34 -4.33
C MET A 1 20.92 -25.72 -4.37
N GLU A 2 20.25 -25.69 -3.22
CA GLU A 2 18.83 -26.03 -3.13
C GLU A 2 18.01 -24.94 -3.80
N ALA A 3 17.19 -25.32 -4.78
CA ALA A 3 16.15 -24.45 -5.29
C ALA A 3 15.07 -24.35 -4.19
N THR A 4 15.01 -23.22 -3.49
CA THR A 4 13.89 -22.92 -2.60
C THR A 4 12.63 -22.92 -3.44
N ILE A 5 11.67 -23.79 -3.11
CA ILE A 5 10.36 -23.78 -3.76
C ILE A 5 9.68 -22.46 -3.36
N ALA A 6 9.46 -21.60 -4.35
CA ALA A 6 8.74 -20.35 -4.12
C ALA A 6 7.32 -20.68 -3.64
N VAL A 7 6.94 -20.09 -2.50
CA VAL A 7 5.61 -20.30 -1.92
C VAL A 7 4.57 -19.57 -2.77
N GLN A 8 3.31 -20.03 -2.79
CA GLN A 8 2.25 -19.48 -3.66
C GLN A 8 2.17 -17.94 -3.65
N SER A 9 2.33 -17.31 -2.48
CA SER A 9 2.35 -15.85 -2.33
C SER A 9 3.46 -15.19 -3.15
N GLU A 10 4.67 -15.73 -3.13
CA GLU A 10 5.83 -15.17 -3.83
C GLU A 10 5.61 -15.17 -5.34
N LEU A 11 5.07 -16.26 -5.90
CA LEU A 11 4.75 -16.36 -7.32
C LEU A 11 3.69 -15.35 -7.76
N ILE A 12 2.66 -15.14 -6.93
CA ILE A 12 1.60 -14.17 -7.22
C ILE A 12 2.16 -12.74 -7.14
N VAL A 13 2.89 -12.41 -6.06
CA VAL A 13 3.50 -11.10 -5.86
C VAL A 13 4.47 -10.78 -7.00
N GLU A 14 5.34 -11.72 -7.38
CA GLU A 14 6.28 -11.54 -8.48
C GLU A 14 5.55 -11.19 -9.79
N LYS A 15 4.54 -11.98 -10.16
CA LYS A 15 3.74 -11.76 -11.38
C LYS A 15 3.07 -10.39 -11.39
N GLU A 16 2.50 -9.99 -10.26
CA GLU A 16 1.83 -8.69 -10.13
C GLU A 16 2.82 -7.51 -10.16
N LEU A 17 3.98 -7.65 -9.51
CA LEU A 17 5.03 -6.63 -9.53
C LEU A 17 5.66 -6.45 -10.91
N GLN A 18 5.80 -7.51 -11.70
CA GLN A 18 6.30 -7.40 -13.08
C GLN A 18 5.40 -6.47 -13.93
N SER A 19 4.09 -6.54 -13.72
CA SER A 19 3.13 -5.66 -14.41
C SER A 19 3.17 -4.23 -13.87
N LEU A 20 3.33 -4.08 -12.55
CA LEU A 20 3.42 -2.77 -11.91
C LEU A 20 4.69 -2.00 -12.29
N LYS A 21 5.85 -2.68 -12.39
CA LYS A 21 7.13 -2.07 -12.77
C LYS A 21 7.07 -1.37 -14.13
N LYS A 22 6.50 -2.03 -15.14
CA LYS A 22 6.29 -1.45 -16.48
C LYS A 22 5.40 -0.21 -16.44
N TYR A 23 4.41 -0.19 -15.57
CA TYR A 23 3.55 0.98 -15.38
C TYR A 23 4.28 2.11 -14.65
N ALA A 24 5.07 1.77 -13.62
CA ALA A 24 5.82 2.71 -12.79
C ALA A 24 6.80 3.55 -13.61
N GLU A 25 7.55 2.91 -14.51
CA GLU A 25 8.48 3.56 -15.46
C GLU A 25 7.80 4.69 -16.25
N ASN A 26 6.56 4.48 -16.68
CA ASN A 26 5.80 5.46 -17.46
C ASN A 26 5.16 6.58 -16.60
N LYS A 27 5.11 6.42 -15.28
CA LYS A 27 4.43 7.35 -14.36
C LYS A 27 5.36 8.04 -13.37
N GLY A 28 6.68 7.84 -13.49
CA GLY A 28 7.68 8.57 -12.73
C GLY A 28 7.77 8.17 -11.26
N PHE A 29 7.39 6.93 -10.94
CA PHE A 29 7.59 6.31 -9.63
C PHE A 29 8.33 4.98 -9.81
N GLU A 30 8.85 4.41 -8.71
CA GLU A 30 9.72 3.24 -8.76
C GLU A 30 9.22 2.13 -7.84
N ILE A 31 9.46 0.88 -8.21
CA ILE A 31 9.23 -0.29 -7.37
C ILE A 31 10.57 -0.90 -6.99
N PHE A 32 10.93 -0.82 -5.72
CA PHE A 32 12.16 -1.37 -5.16
C PHE A 32 11.85 -2.60 -4.29
N ASN A 33 12.30 -3.79 -4.71
CA ASN A 33 12.10 -5.01 -3.93
C ASN A 33 13.11 -5.07 -2.78
N LEU A 34 12.64 -5.33 -1.55
CA LEU A 34 13.48 -5.64 -0.40
C LEU A 34 13.72 -7.15 -0.27
N ASN A 35 12.69 -7.94 -0.56
CA ASN A 35 12.73 -9.39 -0.67
C ASN A 35 11.57 -9.88 -1.59
N SER A 36 11.22 -11.18 -1.55
CA SER A 36 10.16 -11.78 -2.37
C SER A 36 8.74 -11.31 -2.03
N LEU A 37 8.49 -10.90 -0.78
CA LEU A 37 7.17 -10.49 -0.27
C LEU A 37 7.12 -9.04 0.24
N THR A 38 8.24 -8.32 0.22
CA THR A 38 8.32 -6.93 0.67
C THR A 38 8.94 -6.05 -0.41
N PHE A 39 8.29 -4.93 -0.71
CA PHE A 39 8.79 -3.94 -1.65
C PHE A 39 8.38 -2.52 -1.24
N VAL A 40 9.02 -1.53 -1.86
CA VAL A 40 8.74 -0.11 -1.67
C VAL A 40 8.33 0.50 -3.00
N ALA A 41 7.15 1.12 -3.04
CA ALA A 41 6.76 2.02 -4.10
C ALA A 41 7.27 3.43 -3.75
N LYS A 42 8.36 3.84 -4.39
CA LYS A 42 9.02 5.14 -4.14
C LYS A 42 8.54 6.20 -5.10
N ASN A 43 8.66 7.45 -4.70
CA ASN A 43 8.44 8.61 -5.57
C ASN A 43 7.01 8.73 -6.12
N LEU A 44 6.01 8.28 -5.36
CA LEU A 44 4.60 8.51 -5.70
C LEU A 44 4.31 10.02 -5.66
N CYS A 45 4.02 10.58 -6.83
CA CYS A 45 3.77 12.01 -6.99
C CYS A 45 2.36 12.37 -6.53
N ALA A 46 2.23 13.41 -5.72
CA ALA A 46 0.96 14.00 -5.30
C ALA A 46 0.67 15.32 -6.02
N LYS A 47 -0.58 15.77 -5.95
CA LYS A 47 -0.99 17.08 -6.48
C LYS A 47 -0.16 18.17 -5.80
N GLY A 48 0.50 19.03 -6.58
CA GLY A 48 1.39 20.07 -6.05
C GLY A 48 2.87 19.66 -5.94
N GLY A 49 3.24 18.43 -6.35
CA GLY A 49 4.63 18.02 -6.54
C GLY A 49 5.29 17.31 -5.36
N ASP A 50 4.58 17.17 -4.24
CA ASP A 50 5.03 16.33 -3.12
C ASP A 50 5.25 14.88 -3.57
N ARG A 51 6.22 14.22 -2.92
CA ARG A 51 6.56 12.82 -3.17
C ARG A 51 6.51 12.01 -1.89
N TYR A 52 5.94 10.81 -2.02
CA TYR A 52 5.76 9.85 -0.93
C TYR A 52 6.29 8.47 -1.31
N SER A 53 6.58 7.67 -0.29
CA SER A 53 6.92 6.26 -0.45
C SER A 53 6.00 5.39 0.38
N LEU A 54 5.62 4.23 -0.17
CA LEU A 54 4.85 3.19 0.50
C LEU A 54 5.69 1.93 0.56
N ILE A 55 5.92 1.42 1.76
CA ILE A 55 6.38 0.05 1.92
C ILE A 55 5.17 -0.88 2.02
N VAL A 56 5.28 -2.02 1.35
CA VAL A 56 4.23 -3.02 1.22
C VAL A 56 4.78 -4.38 1.61
N GLU A 57 4.09 -5.05 2.54
CA GLU A 57 4.38 -6.42 2.99
C GLU A 57 3.23 -7.35 2.58
N CYS A 58 3.58 -8.47 1.96
CA CYS A 58 2.66 -9.38 1.29
C CYS A 58 2.65 -10.79 1.92
N ASP A 59 3.02 -10.93 3.18
CA ASP A 59 2.99 -12.22 3.88
C ASP A 59 1.58 -12.83 3.84
N ASP A 60 1.44 -14.07 3.37
CA ASP A 60 0.15 -14.77 3.18
C ASP A 60 -0.82 -14.07 2.20
N TYR A 61 -0.31 -13.23 1.30
CA TYR A 61 -1.08 -12.70 0.18
C TYR A 61 -1.38 -13.81 -0.84
N PRO A 62 -2.60 -13.92 -1.41
CA PRO A 62 -3.76 -13.04 -1.24
C PRO A 62 -4.77 -13.47 -0.15
N ASN A 63 -4.48 -14.54 0.62
CA ASN A 63 -5.38 -15.02 1.67
C ASN A 63 -5.65 -13.91 2.71
N LEU A 64 -4.60 -13.19 3.09
CA LEU A 64 -4.67 -11.98 3.89
C LEU A 64 -4.38 -10.74 3.03
N PRO A 65 -5.00 -9.59 3.35
CA PRO A 65 -4.67 -8.33 2.68
C PRO A 65 -3.20 -7.98 2.97
N PRO A 66 -2.48 -7.35 2.04
CA PRO A 66 -1.14 -6.84 2.32
C PRO A 66 -1.16 -5.75 3.40
N ILE A 67 0.00 -5.45 3.97
CA ILE A 67 0.20 -4.29 4.84
C ILE A 67 0.76 -3.15 3.98
N PHE A 68 0.12 -1.98 4.05
CA PHE A 68 0.62 -0.75 3.43
C PHE A 68 0.96 0.27 4.52
N ARG A 69 2.16 0.82 4.47
CA ARG A 69 2.64 1.86 5.39
C ARG A 69 3.38 2.95 4.63
N TRP A 70 3.11 4.20 4.97
CA TRP A 70 3.94 5.32 4.53
C TRP A 70 5.30 5.24 5.22
N CYS A 71 6.35 5.50 4.48
CA CYS A 71 7.72 5.48 4.99
C CYS A 71 8.56 6.57 4.37
N ASN A 72 9.69 6.87 5.02
CA ASN A 72 10.76 7.63 4.39
C ASN A 72 11.33 6.82 3.20
N GLY A 73 11.46 7.42 2.02
CA GLY A 73 11.92 6.73 0.81
C GLY A 73 13.40 6.34 0.82
N GLU A 74 14.20 6.95 1.70
CA GLU A 74 15.64 6.72 1.83
C GLU A 74 15.94 5.80 3.01
N THR A 75 15.45 6.12 4.21
CA THR A 75 15.74 5.38 5.46
C THR A 75 14.80 4.22 5.70
N LEU A 76 13.66 4.15 5.00
CA LEU A 76 12.58 3.19 5.22
C LEU A 76 11.94 3.26 6.62
N GLU A 77 12.25 4.30 7.39
CA GLU A 77 11.65 4.54 8.69
C GLU A 77 10.18 4.90 8.56
N PHE A 78 9.42 4.52 9.58
CA PHE A 78 8.00 4.78 9.72
C PHE A 78 7.78 6.05 10.56
N GLU A 79 6.54 6.55 10.59
CA GLU A 79 6.07 7.55 11.57
C GLU A 79 6.52 9.01 11.39
N GLY A 80 7.44 9.29 10.46
CA GLY A 80 7.75 10.64 10.04
C GLY A 80 6.49 11.37 9.58
N ILE A 81 6.04 12.39 10.32
CA ILE A 81 4.78 13.10 10.01
C ILE A 81 4.78 13.65 8.58
N LYS A 82 5.93 14.16 8.14
CA LYS A 82 6.18 14.65 6.79
C LYS A 82 5.98 13.59 5.70
N ASP A 83 6.17 12.32 6.03
CA ASP A 83 6.11 11.18 5.10
C ASP A 83 4.69 10.63 4.96
N VAL A 84 3.73 11.19 5.70
CA VAL A 84 2.32 10.79 5.67
C VAL A 84 1.49 11.88 4.97
N PRO A 85 0.76 11.54 3.89
CA PRO A 85 -0.13 12.49 3.23
C PRO A 85 -1.32 12.84 4.13
N LYS A 86 -1.69 14.13 4.14
CA LYS A 86 -2.90 14.62 4.79
C LYS A 86 -4.04 14.64 3.79
N GLY A 87 -5.25 14.32 4.25
CA GLY A 87 -6.46 14.49 3.46
C GLY A 87 -7.69 14.80 4.30
N ASP A 88 -8.80 15.06 3.60
CA ASP A 88 -10.12 15.36 4.19
C ASP A 88 -11.03 14.13 4.31
N GLY A 89 -10.47 12.92 4.19
CA GLY A 89 -11.17 11.66 4.36
C GLY A 89 -10.71 10.57 3.41
N GLY A 90 -11.48 9.48 3.36
CA GLY A 90 -11.15 8.31 2.55
C GLY A 90 -9.91 7.58 3.09
N TYR A 91 -8.85 7.53 2.28
CA TYR A 91 -7.63 6.79 2.59
C TYR A 91 -6.63 7.57 3.44
N PHE A 92 -6.78 8.89 3.55
CA PHE A 92 -5.89 9.76 4.33
C PHE A 92 -6.63 10.29 5.55
N HIS A 93 -6.33 9.73 6.72
CA HIS A 93 -6.89 10.19 7.99
C HIS A 93 -5.89 9.99 9.15
N SER A 94 -6.33 10.28 10.38
CA SER A 94 -5.48 10.35 11.57
C SER A 94 -4.67 9.10 11.91
N SER A 95 -4.99 7.91 11.38
CA SER A 95 -4.25 6.66 11.65
C SER A 95 -2.90 6.58 10.93
N ARG A 96 -2.60 7.55 10.05
CA ARG A 96 -1.32 7.64 9.30
C ARG A 96 -0.99 6.38 8.48
N THR A 97 -2.00 5.56 8.18
CA THR A 97 -1.92 4.39 7.32
C THR A 97 -3.03 4.49 6.28
N PRO A 98 -2.82 3.98 5.05
CA PRO A 98 -3.89 3.94 4.05
C PRO A 98 -5.10 3.18 4.58
N CYS A 99 -6.21 3.86 4.77
CA CYS A 99 -7.41 3.23 5.31
C CYS A 99 -8.21 2.54 4.22
N ALA A 100 -8.11 1.21 4.19
CA ALA A 100 -8.66 0.41 3.13
C ALA A 100 -8.91 -1.03 3.59
N PRO A 101 -9.96 -1.71 3.11
CA PRO A 101 -10.13 -3.13 3.42
C PRO A 101 -9.00 -3.99 2.83
N TRP A 102 -8.30 -3.50 1.82
CA TRP A 102 -7.12 -4.17 1.27
C TRP A 102 -5.82 -3.86 2.04
N ASN A 103 -5.86 -3.06 3.12
CA ASN A 103 -4.72 -2.84 4.00
C ASN A 103 -4.97 -3.50 5.36
N ARG A 104 -4.17 -4.51 5.71
CA ARG A 104 -4.29 -5.27 6.96
C ARG A 104 -4.25 -4.40 8.22
N ASN A 105 -3.51 -3.28 8.20
CA ASN A 105 -3.45 -2.34 9.33
C ASN A 105 -4.77 -1.59 9.58
N SER A 106 -5.72 -1.66 8.66
CA SER A 106 -7.04 -1.05 8.85
C SER A 106 -7.94 -1.83 9.81
N TYR A 107 -7.61 -3.09 10.08
CA TYR A 107 -8.43 -4.02 10.85
C TYR A 107 -8.08 -4.02 12.33
N LYS A 108 -9.05 -3.71 13.18
CA LYS A 108 -8.87 -3.66 14.64
C LYS A 108 -8.43 -5.01 15.25
N GLN A 109 -8.85 -6.12 14.63
CA GLN A 109 -8.50 -7.48 15.07
C GLN A 109 -7.03 -7.85 14.85
N PHE A 110 -6.34 -7.18 13.92
CA PHE A 110 -4.93 -7.42 13.63
C PHE A 110 -4.06 -6.36 14.31
N GLN A 111 -4.47 -5.11 14.18
CA GLN A 111 -3.78 -3.98 14.74
C GLN A 111 -4.74 -3.32 15.74
N GLY A 112 -4.41 -3.34 17.04
CA GLY A 112 -5.34 -2.90 18.10
C GLY A 112 -5.85 -1.45 17.96
N ASN A 113 -5.10 -0.59 17.27
CA ASN A 113 -5.50 0.78 16.90
C ASN A 113 -6.02 0.93 15.45
N GLY A 114 -6.29 -0.19 14.77
CA GLY A 114 -6.90 -0.21 13.45
C GLY A 114 -8.30 0.42 13.47
N PRO A 115 -8.65 1.28 12.51
CA PRO A 115 -9.88 2.07 12.51
C PRO A 115 -11.17 1.24 12.39
N HIS A 116 -11.10 0.00 11.87
CA HIS A 116 -12.28 -0.79 11.54
C HIS A 116 -12.36 -2.08 12.34
N GLY A 117 -13.31 -2.12 13.30
CA GLY A 117 -13.73 -3.35 13.98
C GLY A 117 -14.90 -4.05 13.29
N ASP A 118 -15.56 -3.38 12.35
CA ASP A 118 -16.72 -3.86 11.59
C ASP A 118 -16.33 -4.69 10.36
N TRP A 119 -15.07 -4.67 9.93
CA TRP A 119 -14.61 -5.37 8.74
C TRP A 119 -14.12 -6.79 9.01
N GLN A 120 -14.50 -7.71 8.14
CA GLN A 120 -13.97 -9.08 8.10
C GLN A 120 -12.70 -9.14 7.23
N MET A 121 -11.60 -9.64 7.81
CA MET A 121 -10.33 -9.77 7.11
C MET A 121 -10.30 -11.00 6.20
N VAL A 122 -10.87 -12.11 6.68
CA VAL A 122 -11.08 -13.29 5.84
C VAL A 122 -12.04 -12.91 4.72
N GLY A 123 -11.64 -13.18 3.47
CA GLY A 123 -12.41 -12.78 2.30
C GLY A 123 -12.46 -11.27 2.09
N TRP A 124 -11.45 -10.51 2.52
CA TRP A 124 -11.37 -9.04 2.37
C TRP A 124 -11.68 -8.54 0.95
N GLN A 125 -11.39 -9.35 -0.07
CA GLN A 125 -11.70 -9.08 -1.49
C GLN A 125 -13.21 -8.91 -1.75
N ASN A 126 -14.06 -9.54 -0.95
CA ASN A 126 -15.52 -9.47 -1.03
C ASN A 126 -16.10 -8.25 -0.30
N ASN A 127 -15.29 -7.50 0.45
CA ASN A 127 -15.75 -6.27 1.07
C ASN A 127 -16.14 -5.27 -0.05
N PRO A 128 -17.38 -4.74 -0.09
CA PRO A 128 -17.79 -3.79 -1.12
C PRO A 128 -16.89 -2.55 -1.22
N LYS A 129 -16.25 -2.16 -0.10
CA LYS A 129 -15.30 -1.04 -0.04
C LYS A 129 -13.94 -1.36 -0.66
N THR A 130 -13.61 -2.64 -0.90
CA THR A 130 -12.43 -3.04 -1.67
C THR A 130 -12.57 -2.62 -3.13
N GLY A 131 -13.79 -2.73 -3.67
CA GLY A 131 -14.07 -2.44 -5.08
C GLY A 131 -13.14 -3.23 -6.00
N GLN A 132 -12.46 -2.54 -6.91
CA GLN A 132 -11.53 -3.18 -7.86
C GLN A 132 -10.14 -3.44 -7.27
N CYS A 133 -9.84 -2.99 -6.05
CA CYS A 133 -8.50 -3.06 -5.44
C CYS A 133 -8.18 -4.45 -4.88
N THR A 134 -8.27 -5.49 -5.71
CA THR A 134 -8.02 -6.89 -5.33
C THR A 134 -6.61 -7.38 -5.68
N THR A 135 -5.84 -6.57 -6.40
CA THR A 135 -4.46 -6.85 -6.85
C THR A 135 -3.54 -5.70 -6.44
N ILE A 136 -2.26 -5.99 -6.19
CA ILE A 136 -1.22 -5.03 -5.83
C ILE A 136 -1.15 -3.85 -6.82
N PRO A 137 -1.14 -4.05 -8.16
CA PRO A 137 -1.16 -2.95 -9.10
C PRO A 137 -2.36 -2.03 -8.89
N ARG A 138 -3.58 -2.57 -8.73
CA ARG A 138 -4.77 -1.75 -8.53
C ARG A 138 -4.75 -0.99 -7.21
N MET A 139 -4.22 -1.57 -6.14
CA MET A 139 -4.05 -0.88 -4.85
C MET A 139 -3.06 0.29 -4.97
N ILE A 140 -1.90 0.08 -5.61
CA ILE A 140 -0.91 1.14 -5.82
C ILE A 140 -1.44 2.24 -6.73
N LEU A 141 -2.13 1.87 -7.81
CA LEU A 141 -2.80 2.83 -8.71
C LEU A 141 -3.87 3.64 -7.97
N LYS A 142 -4.60 3.01 -7.05
CA LYS A 142 -5.57 3.70 -6.22
C LYS A 142 -4.89 4.74 -5.32
N MET A 143 -3.75 4.42 -4.72
CA MET A 143 -2.97 5.39 -3.95
C MET A 143 -2.47 6.55 -4.80
N CYS A 144 -1.97 6.27 -6.00
CA CYS A 144 -1.59 7.32 -6.96
C CYS A 144 -2.78 8.25 -7.27
N ALA A 145 -3.96 7.66 -7.51
CA ALA A 145 -5.17 8.43 -7.82
C ALA A 145 -5.64 9.29 -6.62
N GLU A 146 -5.59 8.76 -5.40
CA GLU A 146 -5.96 9.53 -4.20
C GLU A 146 -4.98 10.68 -3.93
N LEU A 147 -3.67 10.49 -4.14
CA LEU A 147 -2.65 11.54 -4.04
C LEU A 147 -2.85 12.67 -5.07
N GLN A 148 -3.51 12.38 -6.19
CA GLN A 148 -3.85 13.37 -7.22
C GLN A 148 -5.25 13.97 -7.04
N SER A 149 -6.04 13.46 -6.11
CA SER A 149 -7.43 13.89 -5.92
C SER A 149 -7.53 15.20 -5.13
N GLU A 150 -8.70 15.83 -5.20
CA GLU A 150 -9.02 17.00 -4.37
C GLU A 150 -9.04 16.70 -2.86
N ARG A 151 -9.07 15.42 -2.47
CA ARG A 151 -9.01 15.01 -1.06
C ARG A 151 -7.63 15.16 -0.44
N TYR A 152 -6.58 15.15 -1.26
CA TYR A 152 -5.21 15.38 -0.81
C TYR A 152 -5.03 16.85 -0.40
N LYS A 153 -4.47 17.08 0.80
CA LYS A 153 -4.31 18.42 1.40
C LYS A 153 -2.85 18.76 1.74
N GLY A 154 -1.88 18.09 1.13
CA GLY A 154 -0.46 18.32 1.38
C GLY A 154 0.14 17.36 2.40
N ARG A 155 1.35 17.69 2.87
CA ARG A 155 2.03 16.97 3.95
C ARG A 155 1.32 17.15 5.29
N SER A 156 1.38 16.12 6.12
CA SER A 156 1.11 16.30 7.54
C SER A 156 2.29 17.08 8.14
N GLY A 157 2.01 18.30 8.61
CA GLY A 157 2.96 19.15 9.33
C GLY A 157 3.11 18.74 10.77
#